data_AF-A0A7J2LYE3-F1
#
_entry.id   AF-A0A7J2LYE3-F1
#
_cell.length_a   1.000
_cell.length_b   1.000
_cell.length_c   1.000
_cell.angle_alpha   90.00
_cell.angle_beta   90.00
_cell.angle_gamma   90.00
#
_symmetry.space_group_name_H-M   'P 1'
#
loop_
_entity.id
_entity.type
_entity.pdbx_description
1 polymer ?
#
loop_
_entity_poly.entity_id
_entity_poly.type
_entity_poly.pdbx_seq_one_letter_code
_entity_poly.pdbx_strand_id
1 'polypeptide(L)'
;MTDSVLRYFEERGDLERQVFLELRDRFLAEASPAHIKELENFAFAAIKPGCFARGLAPEALRRLREAEFHVVDYRVTNLTAELIDELYAFVRLKYRDSWWIMKKVYTRSPMVVLLLKGSPGSYEHLSGRLRDLLGPTTPEAGSPGHIRYDLKGVNRVLNLVHAADDPASALREALVFFSMDEVLKALTSSSEVELDRDEITPDEIVELSRWEIFNRVKTRAVEGLEEGRGVVLKLLNEEADIVKQNLPIDEERARLMPIEVELAKWAKRAESALRDRLIKEARAEANVRRKGLVYGKLNSQLVSSRIILALSDEEEMAQMSDFDFTLMAAISEGFVEEDWEELVMHSTWAVMPQMVRDLRKRGKPVITCV
;
A
#
# COMPACT_ATOMS: atom_id res chain seq x y z
N MET A 1 31.01 7.04 -22.93
CA MET A 1 29.98 6.18 -22.28
C MET A 1 29.90 6.45 -20.79
N THR A 2 31.03 6.60 -20.07
CA THR A 2 31.06 6.90 -18.62
C THR A 2 30.33 8.20 -18.23
N ASP A 3 30.48 9.29 -19.01
CA ASP A 3 29.81 10.57 -18.69
C ASP A 3 28.27 10.50 -18.77
N SER A 4 27.72 9.58 -19.58
CA SER A 4 26.27 9.45 -19.77
C SER A 4 25.56 8.84 -18.56
N VAL A 5 26.25 8.02 -17.77
CA VAL A 5 25.69 7.34 -16.60
C VAL A 5 25.77 8.25 -15.36
N LEU A 6 26.75 9.15 -15.31
CA LEU A 6 26.92 10.06 -14.18
C LEU A 6 25.79 11.11 -14.08
N ARG A 7 25.05 11.35 -15.17
CA ARG A 7 23.88 12.24 -15.16
C ARG A 7 22.84 11.84 -14.12
N TYR A 8 22.71 10.54 -13.80
CA TYR A 8 21.80 10.07 -12.74
C TYR A 8 22.18 10.64 -11.37
N PHE A 9 23.40 11.08 -11.13
CA PHE A 9 23.79 11.71 -9.87
C PHE A 9 23.64 13.24 -9.91
N GLU A 10 23.70 13.83 -11.09
CA GLU A 10 23.84 15.28 -11.28
C GLU A 10 22.51 15.98 -11.56
N GLU A 11 21.62 15.33 -12.33
CA GLU A 11 20.32 15.85 -12.75
C GLU A 11 19.26 15.62 -11.66
N ARG A 12 19.49 16.22 -10.49
CA ARG A 12 18.64 16.07 -9.30
C ARG A 12 18.00 17.38 -8.88
N GLY A 13 16.81 17.27 -8.28
CA GLY A 13 16.15 18.41 -7.65
C GLY A 13 16.97 18.95 -6.47
N ASP A 14 16.76 20.21 -6.11
CA ASP A 14 17.57 20.94 -5.13
C ASP A 14 17.74 20.21 -3.79
N LEU A 15 16.68 19.53 -3.32
CA LEU A 15 16.67 18.78 -2.06
C LEU A 15 17.51 17.50 -2.09
N GLU A 16 17.69 16.90 -3.27
CA GLU A 16 18.36 15.60 -3.44
C GLU A 16 19.80 15.76 -3.94
N ARG A 17 20.09 16.89 -4.61
CA ARG A 17 21.32 17.11 -5.37
C ARG A 17 22.59 16.91 -4.55
N GLN A 18 22.69 17.52 -3.37
CA GLN A 18 23.90 17.37 -2.54
C GLN A 18 24.13 15.91 -2.14
N VAL A 19 23.07 15.21 -1.72
CA VAL A 19 23.14 13.80 -1.31
C VAL A 19 23.63 12.91 -2.45
N PHE A 20 23.12 13.13 -3.66
CA PHE A 20 23.54 12.34 -4.83
C PHE A 20 24.94 12.70 -5.34
N LEU A 21 25.40 13.95 -5.22
CA LEU A 21 26.77 14.33 -5.54
C LEU A 21 27.77 13.71 -4.55
N GLU A 22 27.47 13.74 -3.25
CA GLU A 22 28.29 13.07 -2.23
C GLU A 22 28.31 11.55 -2.45
N LEU A 23 27.17 10.96 -2.82
CA LEU A 23 27.10 9.54 -3.20
C LEU A 23 27.98 9.23 -4.42
N ARG A 24 27.93 10.07 -5.46
CA ARG A 24 28.75 9.93 -6.66
C ARG A 24 30.23 9.93 -6.31
N ASP A 25 30.67 10.90 -5.53
CA ASP A 25 32.08 11.07 -5.19
C ASP A 25 32.58 9.89 -4.34
N ARG A 26 31.78 9.42 -3.38
CA ARG A 26 32.06 8.20 -2.61
C ARG A 26 32.14 6.96 -3.51
N PHE A 27 31.18 6.78 -4.41
CA PHE A 27 31.18 5.65 -5.34
C PHE A 27 32.39 5.68 -6.27
N LEU A 28 32.71 6.82 -6.87
CA LEU A 28 33.84 6.96 -7.80
C LEU A 28 35.22 6.81 -7.14
N ALA A 29 35.32 7.03 -5.83
CA ALA A 29 36.55 6.80 -5.08
C ALA A 29 36.95 5.31 -5.02
N GLU A 30 35.96 4.41 -5.08
CA GLU A 30 36.15 2.96 -4.93
C GLU A 30 35.82 2.18 -6.23
N ALA A 31 34.99 2.76 -7.10
CA ALA A 31 34.53 2.11 -8.32
C ALA A 31 35.60 2.06 -9.43
N SER A 32 35.70 0.91 -10.10
CA SER A 32 36.44 0.76 -11.34
C SER A 32 35.58 1.17 -12.55
N PRO A 33 36.19 1.40 -13.73
CA PRO A 33 35.41 1.63 -14.96
C PRO A 33 34.41 0.51 -15.30
N ALA A 34 34.67 -0.73 -14.86
CA ALA A 34 33.75 -1.84 -15.03
C ALA A 34 32.49 -1.67 -14.17
N HIS A 35 32.62 -1.22 -12.91
CA HIS A 35 31.48 -0.94 -12.04
C HIS A 35 30.58 0.15 -12.63
N ILE A 36 31.17 1.25 -13.12
CA ILE A 36 30.44 2.39 -13.69
C ILE A 36 29.61 1.95 -14.91
N LYS A 37 30.17 1.10 -15.77
CA LYS A 37 29.49 0.59 -16.98
C LYS A 37 28.27 -0.27 -16.65
N GLU A 38 28.23 -0.89 -15.48
CA GLU A 38 27.17 -1.82 -15.09
C GLU A 38 26.01 -1.16 -14.31
N LEU A 39 26.08 0.14 -14.00
CA LEU A 39 25.03 0.84 -13.25
C LEU A 39 23.66 0.80 -13.94
N GLU A 40 23.60 0.94 -15.26
CA GLU A 40 22.33 0.86 -16.02
C GLU A 40 21.77 -0.57 -16.07
N ASN A 41 22.60 -1.59 -15.84
CA ASN A 41 22.22 -3.01 -15.78
C ASN A 41 21.92 -3.48 -14.34
N PHE A 42 21.83 -2.56 -13.38
CA PHE A 42 21.65 -2.83 -11.96
C PHE A 42 20.37 -2.17 -11.44
N ALA A 43 19.68 -2.86 -10.53
CA ALA A 43 18.49 -2.33 -9.87
C ALA A 43 18.43 -2.80 -8.43
N PHE A 44 17.83 -1.96 -7.58
CA PHE A 44 17.44 -2.32 -6.23
C PHE A 44 15.93 -2.59 -6.21
N ALA A 45 15.53 -3.69 -5.59
CA ALA A 45 14.14 -4.04 -5.35
C ALA A 45 13.94 -4.50 -3.90
N ALA A 46 12.70 -4.44 -3.42
CA ALA A 46 12.37 -5.04 -2.14
C ALA A 46 10.98 -5.68 -2.13
N ILE A 47 10.89 -6.92 -1.68
CA ILE A 47 9.63 -7.58 -1.33
C ILE A 47 9.18 -7.01 0.02
N LYS A 48 8.14 -6.17 0.01
CA LYS A 48 7.67 -5.44 1.19
C LYS A 48 7.07 -6.36 2.25
N PRO A 49 6.99 -5.90 3.51
CA PRO A 49 6.39 -6.65 4.62
C PRO A 49 4.99 -7.23 4.33
N GLY A 50 4.11 -6.48 3.67
CA GLY A 50 2.79 -6.99 3.27
C GLY A 50 2.82 -8.10 2.21
N CYS A 51 3.87 -8.18 1.39
CA CYS A 51 4.08 -9.28 0.44
C CYS A 51 4.63 -10.52 1.15
N PHE A 52 5.60 -10.31 2.04
CA PHE A 52 6.19 -11.36 2.86
C PHE A 52 5.13 -12.01 3.75
N ALA A 53 4.37 -11.23 4.52
CA ALA A 53 3.32 -11.72 5.40
C ALA A 53 2.24 -12.54 4.67
N ARG A 54 1.98 -12.24 3.39
CA ARG A 54 1.03 -13.01 2.56
C ARG A 54 1.63 -14.27 1.94
N GLY A 55 2.90 -14.59 2.19
CA GLY A 55 3.61 -15.70 1.54
C GLY A 55 3.81 -15.50 0.03
N LEU A 56 3.78 -14.26 -0.47
CA LEU A 56 3.84 -13.97 -1.91
C LEU A 56 5.25 -13.71 -2.44
N ALA A 57 6.27 -13.70 -1.58
CA ALA A 57 7.66 -13.49 -1.99
C ALA A 57 8.13 -14.52 -3.04
N PRO A 58 7.88 -15.84 -2.88
CA PRO A 58 8.32 -16.82 -3.88
C PRO A 58 7.71 -16.60 -5.27
N GLU A 59 6.43 -16.19 -5.32
CA GLU A 59 5.73 -15.91 -6.57
C GLU A 59 6.24 -14.63 -7.24
N ALA A 60 6.42 -13.55 -6.46
CA ALA A 60 7.01 -12.32 -6.98
C ALA A 60 8.43 -12.57 -7.55
N LEU A 61 9.26 -13.33 -6.84
CA LEU A 61 10.61 -13.70 -7.29
C LEU A 61 10.58 -14.60 -8.53
N ARG A 62 9.64 -15.54 -8.62
CA ARG A 62 9.43 -16.35 -9.84
C ARG A 62 9.17 -15.45 -11.04
N ARG A 63 8.28 -14.47 -10.90
CA ARG A 63 7.95 -13.50 -11.97
C ARG A 63 9.12 -12.59 -12.35
N LEU A 64 9.95 -12.20 -11.39
CA LEU A 64 11.18 -11.46 -11.67
C LEU A 64 12.16 -12.31 -12.51
N ARG A 65 12.38 -13.57 -12.14
CA ARG A 65 13.26 -14.49 -12.89
C ARG A 65 12.75 -14.77 -14.31
N GLU A 66 11.45 -15.00 -14.47
CA GLU A 66 10.84 -15.19 -15.79
C GLU A 66 10.99 -13.96 -16.70
N ALA A 67 11.07 -12.79 -16.11
CA ALA A 67 11.34 -11.54 -16.81
C ALA A 67 12.84 -11.22 -16.91
N GLU A 68 13.73 -12.19 -16.68
CA GLU A 68 15.20 -12.08 -16.79
C GLU A 68 15.83 -11.05 -15.84
N PHE A 69 15.24 -10.89 -14.65
CA PHE A 69 15.90 -10.21 -13.53
C PHE A 69 16.63 -11.25 -12.68
N HIS A 70 17.94 -11.14 -12.64
CA HIS A 70 18.83 -12.04 -11.91
C HIS A 70 19.11 -11.48 -10.52
N VAL A 71 18.79 -12.24 -9.47
CA VAL A 71 19.12 -11.85 -8.09
C VAL A 71 20.59 -12.16 -7.87
N VAL A 72 21.41 -11.13 -7.64
CA VAL A 72 22.87 -11.27 -7.42
C VAL A 72 23.28 -11.09 -5.97
N ASP A 73 22.40 -10.54 -5.14
CA ASP A 73 22.51 -10.52 -3.68
C ASP A 73 21.12 -10.28 -3.06
N TYR A 74 20.90 -10.74 -1.83
CA TYR A 74 19.68 -10.47 -1.09
C TYR A 74 19.90 -10.45 0.42
N ARG A 75 18.93 -9.87 1.14
CA ARG A 75 18.88 -9.95 2.61
C ARG A 75 17.44 -9.95 3.10
N VAL A 76 17.13 -10.80 4.06
CA VAL A 76 15.88 -10.72 4.84
C VAL A 76 16.14 -9.86 6.06
N THR A 77 15.36 -8.78 6.23
CA THR A 77 15.60 -7.79 7.30
C THR A 77 14.31 -7.35 7.95
N ASN A 78 14.35 -7.22 9.28
CA ASN A 78 13.35 -6.47 10.02
C ASN A 78 13.73 -4.98 9.98
N LEU A 79 12.78 -4.13 9.63
CA LEU A 79 13.06 -2.70 9.48
C LEU A 79 12.86 -1.95 10.79
N THR A 80 13.84 -1.12 11.14
CA THR A 80 13.69 -0.10 12.18
C THR A 80 13.10 1.18 11.59
N ALA A 81 12.64 2.08 12.45
CA ALA A 81 12.15 3.39 12.03
C ALA A 81 13.19 4.18 11.24
N GLU A 82 14.46 4.07 11.64
CA GLU A 82 15.61 4.72 11.02
C GLU A 82 15.87 4.17 9.61
N LEU A 83 15.87 2.85 9.45
CA LEU A 83 16.03 2.21 8.13
C LEU A 83 14.91 2.60 7.15
N ILE A 84 13.67 2.72 7.64
CA ILE A 84 12.54 3.18 6.82
C ILE A 84 12.74 4.63 6.40
N ASP A 85 13.16 5.49 7.33
CA ASP A 85 13.41 6.91 7.06
C ASP A 85 14.58 7.10 6.09
N GLU A 86 15.62 6.28 6.16
CA GLU A 86 16.77 6.28 5.24
C GLU A 86 16.40 5.75 3.84
N LEU A 87 15.71 4.61 3.77
CA LEU A 87 15.26 4.02 2.50
C LEU A 87 14.37 5.01 1.73
N TYR A 88 13.53 5.78 2.41
CA TYR A 88 12.56 6.69 1.79
C TYR A 88 12.83 8.17 2.07
N ALA A 89 14.11 8.56 2.20
CA ALA A 89 14.54 9.88 2.65
C ALA A 89 13.90 11.07 1.91
N PHE A 90 13.62 10.94 0.61
CA PHE A 90 12.99 12.00 -0.19
C PHE A 90 11.47 11.85 -0.28
N VAL A 91 10.97 10.61 -0.23
CA VAL A 91 9.54 10.30 -0.24
C VAL A 91 8.87 10.80 1.04
N ARG A 92 9.53 10.66 2.21
CA ARG A 92 9.00 11.14 3.50
C ARG A 92 8.75 12.64 3.53
N LEU A 93 9.53 13.42 2.76
CA LEU A 93 9.35 14.87 2.67
C LEU A 93 8.10 15.22 1.86
N LYS A 94 7.81 14.45 0.81
CA LYS A 94 6.63 14.63 -0.07
C LYS A 94 5.33 14.18 0.62
N TYR A 95 5.40 13.21 1.52
CA TYR A 95 4.26 12.58 2.19
C TYR A 95 4.31 12.74 3.71
N ARG A 96 4.76 13.91 4.20
CA ARG A 96 5.00 14.14 5.63
C ARG A 96 3.79 13.84 6.52
N ASP A 97 2.59 14.24 6.06
CA ASP A 97 1.36 14.12 6.85
C ASP A 97 0.87 12.68 6.99
N SER A 98 1.22 11.80 6.04
CA SER A 98 0.89 10.38 6.09
C SER A 98 2.09 9.49 6.41
N TRP A 99 3.29 10.05 6.62
CA TRP A 99 4.52 9.28 6.78
C TRP A 99 4.50 8.32 7.98
N TRP A 100 3.76 8.68 9.03
CA TRP A 100 3.58 7.88 10.23
C TRP A 100 3.05 6.46 9.93
N ILE A 101 2.30 6.25 8.83
CA ILE A 101 1.78 4.92 8.46
C ILE A 101 2.90 3.97 8.05
N MET A 102 4.00 4.47 7.49
CA MET A 102 5.08 3.64 6.97
C MET A 102 5.73 2.85 8.11
N LYS A 103 5.91 3.49 9.27
CA LYS A 103 6.44 2.82 10.47
C LYS A 103 5.47 1.76 11.00
N LYS A 104 4.16 2.04 10.99
CA LYS A 104 3.13 1.04 11.37
C LYS A 104 3.10 -0.16 10.44
N VAL A 105 3.33 0.02 9.15
CA VAL A 105 3.24 -1.06 8.14
C VAL A 105 4.54 -1.86 8.06
N TYR A 106 5.69 -1.18 7.97
CA TYR A 106 6.95 -1.84 7.63
C TYR A 106 7.58 -2.59 8.80
N THR A 107 7.09 -2.38 10.02
CA THR A 107 7.57 -3.07 11.23
C THR A 107 6.77 -4.35 11.55
N ARG A 108 5.71 -4.66 10.79
CA ARG A 108 4.83 -5.83 11.06
C ARG A 108 5.40 -7.16 10.59
N SER A 109 6.33 -7.14 9.65
CA SER A 109 6.85 -8.36 9.02
C SER A 109 8.20 -8.06 8.39
N PRO A 110 9.07 -9.06 8.20
CA PRO A 110 10.32 -8.87 7.47
C PRO A 110 10.14 -8.34 6.05
N MET A 111 11.19 -7.71 5.54
CA MET A 111 11.33 -7.30 4.14
C MET A 111 12.47 -8.10 3.50
N VAL A 112 12.32 -8.49 2.24
CA VAL A 112 13.42 -9.09 1.46
C VAL A 112 13.98 -8.03 0.51
N VAL A 113 15.19 -7.56 0.75
CA VAL A 113 15.89 -6.64 -0.16
C VAL A 113 16.68 -7.43 -1.20
N LEU A 114 16.67 -6.95 -2.43
CA LEU A 114 17.23 -7.64 -3.59
C LEU A 114 18.14 -6.68 -4.36
N LEU A 115 19.35 -7.15 -4.67
CA LEU A 115 20.20 -6.55 -5.69
C LEU A 115 20.01 -7.34 -6.98
N LEU A 116 19.57 -6.65 -8.02
CA LEU A 116 19.19 -7.25 -9.30
C LEU A 116 20.15 -6.83 -10.41
N LYS A 117 20.45 -7.78 -11.29
CA LYS A 117 21.16 -7.59 -12.55
C LYS A 117 20.31 -8.05 -13.72
N GLY A 118 20.56 -7.48 -14.89
CA GLY A 118 19.88 -7.87 -16.11
C GLY A 118 20.07 -6.84 -17.22
N SER A 119 19.59 -7.18 -18.41
CA SER A 119 19.59 -6.22 -19.52
C SER A 119 18.46 -5.20 -19.34
N PRO A 120 18.71 -3.89 -19.53
CA PRO A 120 17.64 -2.89 -19.58
C PRO A 120 16.71 -3.09 -20.79
N GLY A 121 17.14 -3.86 -21.81
CA GLY A 121 16.35 -4.11 -23.02
C GLY A 121 16.10 -2.82 -23.79
N SER A 122 14.82 -2.50 -24.04
CA SER A 122 14.41 -1.24 -24.68
C SER A 122 14.35 -0.05 -23.73
N TYR A 123 14.54 -0.26 -22.42
CA TYR A 123 14.55 0.79 -21.42
C TYR A 123 15.94 1.43 -21.34
N GLU A 124 15.98 2.64 -20.79
CA GLU A 124 17.24 3.35 -20.54
C GLU A 124 18.10 2.64 -19.48
N HIS A 125 17.46 2.05 -18.47
CA HIS A 125 18.11 1.35 -17.37
C HIS A 125 17.20 0.28 -16.77
N LEU A 126 17.79 -0.69 -16.06
CA LEU A 126 17.11 -1.85 -15.51
C LEU A 126 16.00 -1.46 -14.52
N SER A 127 16.20 -0.44 -13.69
CA SER A 127 15.15 0.06 -12.77
C SER A 127 13.88 0.50 -13.51
N GLY A 128 14.00 1.04 -14.73
CA GLY A 128 12.85 1.43 -15.55
C GLY A 128 12.06 0.21 -16.03
N ARG A 129 12.76 -0.80 -16.55
CA ARG A 129 12.19 -2.10 -16.93
C ARG A 129 11.50 -2.77 -15.74
N LEU A 130 12.14 -2.76 -14.57
CA LEU A 130 11.60 -3.36 -13.36
C LEU A 130 10.31 -2.67 -12.94
N ARG A 131 10.30 -1.34 -12.88
CA ARG A 131 9.10 -0.57 -12.50
C ARG A 131 7.93 -0.80 -13.44
N ASP A 132 8.18 -0.96 -14.73
CA ASP A 132 7.17 -1.30 -15.71
C ASP A 132 6.57 -2.69 -15.41
N LEU A 133 7.41 -3.71 -15.18
CA LEU A 133 6.96 -5.05 -14.78
C LEU A 133 6.14 -5.04 -13.48
N LEU A 134 6.53 -4.22 -12.49
CA LEU A 134 5.78 -4.08 -11.25
C LEU A 134 4.41 -3.41 -11.49
N GLY A 135 4.33 -2.49 -12.44
CA GLY A 135 3.16 -1.64 -12.69
C GLY A 135 3.04 -0.47 -11.70
N PRO A 136 1.93 0.28 -11.76
CA PRO A 136 1.75 1.51 -10.98
C PRO A 136 1.74 1.26 -9.46
N THR A 137 2.04 2.31 -8.69
CA THR A 137 2.07 2.27 -7.22
C THR A 137 0.70 1.91 -6.63
N THR A 138 -0.38 2.40 -7.25
CA THR A 138 -1.77 1.97 -6.98
C THR A 138 -2.05 0.71 -7.80
N PRO A 139 -2.19 -0.48 -7.17
CA PRO A 139 -2.37 -1.75 -7.86
C PRO A 139 -3.50 -1.76 -8.89
N GLU A 140 -4.63 -1.18 -8.54
CA GLU A 140 -5.86 -1.16 -9.35
C GLU A 140 -5.79 -0.19 -10.53
N ALA A 141 -4.83 0.73 -10.51
CA ALA A 141 -4.51 1.56 -11.67
C ALA A 141 -3.70 0.79 -12.72
N GLY A 142 -3.31 -0.46 -12.41
CA GLY A 142 -2.54 -1.36 -13.27
C GLY A 142 -3.39 -2.13 -14.29
N SER A 143 -2.76 -3.16 -14.84
CA SER A 143 -3.29 -4.01 -15.91
C SER A 143 -2.78 -5.43 -15.72
N PRO A 144 -3.47 -6.45 -16.26
CA PRO A 144 -2.99 -7.82 -16.25
C PRO A 144 -1.55 -7.92 -16.77
N GLY A 145 -0.72 -8.70 -16.09
CA GLY A 145 0.71 -8.79 -16.35
C GLY A 145 1.57 -7.90 -15.46
N HIS A 146 1.03 -6.86 -14.83
CA HIS A 146 1.76 -6.13 -13.78
C HIS A 146 1.74 -6.90 -12.47
N ILE A 147 2.89 -7.10 -11.84
CA ILE A 147 2.99 -7.89 -10.58
C ILE A 147 2.06 -7.35 -9.49
N ARG A 148 1.99 -6.03 -9.30
CA ARG A 148 1.14 -5.42 -8.27
C ARG A 148 -0.35 -5.65 -8.50
N TYR A 149 -0.75 -5.68 -9.77
CA TYR A 149 -2.13 -5.93 -10.17
C TYR A 149 -2.47 -7.42 -10.02
N ASP A 150 -1.68 -8.30 -10.63
CA ASP A 150 -1.97 -9.74 -10.67
C ASP A 150 -1.97 -10.38 -9.28
N LEU A 151 -1.07 -9.93 -8.40
CA LEU A 151 -0.98 -10.42 -7.02
C LEU A 151 -1.89 -9.66 -6.03
N LYS A 152 -2.78 -8.80 -6.53
CA LYS A 152 -3.76 -8.03 -5.76
C LYS A 152 -3.13 -7.25 -4.60
N GLY A 153 -2.24 -6.29 -4.89
CA GLY A 153 -1.78 -5.35 -3.86
C GLY A 153 -2.96 -4.62 -3.21
N VAL A 154 -2.89 -4.39 -1.90
CA VAL A 154 -4.03 -3.92 -1.09
C VAL A 154 -4.32 -2.43 -1.30
N ASN A 155 -3.27 -1.62 -1.34
CA ASN A 155 -3.30 -0.17 -1.56
C ASN A 155 -1.90 0.33 -1.93
N ARG A 156 -1.69 1.66 -2.01
CA ARG A 156 -0.38 2.25 -2.37
C ARG A 156 0.76 1.93 -1.40
N VAL A 157 0.48 1.73 -0.12
CA VAL A 157 1.49 1.41 0.90
C VAL A 157 1.80 -0.09 0.86
N LEU A 158 0.75 -0.91 0.87
CA LEU A 158 0.76 -2.38 0.83
C LEU A 158 0.70 -2.90 -0.62
N ASN A 159 1.59 -2.39 -1.47
CA ASN A 159 1.63 -2.69 -2.92
C ASN A 159 2.69 -3.73 -3.29
N LEU A 160 3.03 -4.63 -2.37
CA LEU A 160 3.85 -5.82 -2.58
C LEU A 160 5.35 -5.61 -2.82
N VAL A 161 5.75 -5.04 -3.95
CA VAL A 161 7.17 -4.95 -4.35
C VAL A 161 7.56 -3.50 -4.58
N HIS A 162 8.71 -3.10 -4.05
CA HIS A 162 9.37 -1.82 -4.28
C HIS A 162 10.47 -1.95 -5.34
N ALA A 163 10.72 -0.87 -6.07
CA ALA A 163 11.85 -0.75 -7.00
C ALA A 163 12.37 0.69 -6.95
N ALA A 164 13.70 0.84 -6.97
CA ALA A 164 14.34 2.15 -7.05
C ALA A 164 13.97 2.87 -8.37
N ASP A 165 14.04 4.19 -8.37
CA ASP A 165 13.57 5.00 -9.51
C ASP A 165 14.51 4.93 -10.73
N ASP A 166 15.82 4.84 -10.51
CA ASP A 166 16.91 4.96 -11.49
C ASP A 166 18.22 4.33 -10.94
N PRO A 167 19.33 4.28 -11.70
CA PRO A 167 20.59 3.67 -11.25
C PRO A 167 21.23 4.29 -10.00
N ALA A 168 21.24 5.62 -9.88
CA ALA A 168 21.84 6.27 -8.71
C ALA A 168 20.95 6.10 -7.48
N SER A 169 19.62 6.10 -7.66
CA SER A 169 18.67 5.74 -6.59
C SER A 169 18.85 4.28 -6.16
N ALA A 170 19.06 3.36 -7.11
CA ALA A 170 19.33 1.96 -6.81
C ALA A 170 20.60 1.78 -5.98
N LEU A 171 21.68 2.48 -6.34
CA LEU A 171 22.91 2.50 -5.55
C LEU A 171 22.69 3.06 -4.14
N ARG A 172 22.01 4.20 -4.01
CA ARG A 172 21.70 4.81 -2.71
C ARG A 172 20.89 3.89 -1.81
N GLU A 173 19.84 3.26 -2.36
CA GLU A 173 18.94 2.37 -1.63
C GLU A 173 19.63 1.07 -1.26
N ALA A 174 20.47 0.52 -2.15
CA ALA A 174 21.31 -0.62 -1.82
C ALA A 174 22.23 -0.32 -0.63
N LEU A 175 22.85 0.86 -0.58
CA LEU A 175 23.76 1.27 0.50
C LEU A 175 23.10 1.48 1.87
N VAL A 176 21.76 1.46 1.95
CA VAL A 176 21.04 1.41 3.25
C VAL A 176 21.19 0.03 3.89
N PHE A 177 21.34 -1.02 3.08
CA PHE A 177 21.37 -2.40 3.55
C PHE A 177 22.73 -3.06 3.33
N PHE A 178 23.44 -2.72 2.27
CA PHE A 178 24.70 -3.33 1.87
C PHE A 178 25.84 -2.31 2.00
N SER A 179 27.03 -2.79 2.32
CA SER A 179 28.25 -2.01 2.25
C SER A 179 28.63 -1.66 0.80
N MET A 180 29.52 -0.68 0.61
CA MET A 180 30.01 -0.32 -0.73
C MET A 180 30.67 -1.52 -1.42
N ASP A 181 31.52 -2.27 -0.71
CA ASP A 181 32.18 -3.47 -1.22
C ASP A 181 31.18 -4.54 -1.72
N GLU A 182 30.12 -4.80 -0.95
CA GLU A 182 29.05 -5.73 -1.35
C GLU A 182 28.35 -5.25 -2.63
N VAL A 183 28.02 -3.96 -2.72
CA VAL A 183 27.38 -3.39 -3.92
C VAL A 183 28.30 -3.42 -5.14
N LEU A 184 29.60 -3.10 -4.98
CA LEU A 184 30.58 -3.16 -6.08
C LEU A 184 30.74 -4.59 -6.61
N LYS A 185 30.76 -5.58 -5.70
CA LYS A 185 30.78 -7.00 -6.05
C LYS A 185 29.50 -7.41 -6.79
N ALA A 186 28.33 -6.95 -6.33
CA ALA A 186 27.05 -7.22 -6.99
C ALA A 186 26.98 -6.60 -8.40
N LEU A 187 27.50 -5.38 -8.59
CA LEU A 187 27.51 -4.69 -9.89
C LEU A 187 28.25 -5.49 -10.98
N THR A 188 29.31 -6.21 -10.61
CA THR A 188 30.12 -7.02 -11.52
C THR A 188 29.84 -8.52 -11.44
N SER A 189 28.91 -8.94 -10.58
CA SER A 189 28.52 -10.35 -10.47
C SER A 189 27.86 -10.84 -11.76
N SER A 190 28.28 -12.02 -12.19
CA SER A 190 27.65 -12.79 -13.27
C SER A 190 26.88 -14.01 -12.75
N SER A 191 26.80 -14.18 -11.43
CA SER A 191 26.21 -15.36 -10.79
C SER A 191 24.98 -14.97 -10.01
N GLU A 192 23.89 -15.71 -10.23
CA GLU A 192 22.71 -15.65 -9.37
C GLU A 192 22.99 -16.29 -8.01
N VAL A 193 22.41 -15.71 -6.96
CA VAL A 193 22.41 -16.31 -5.63
C VAL A 193 21.21 -17.24 -5.48
N GLU A 194 21.43 -18.37 -4.82
CA GLU A 194 20.34 -19.26 -4.44
C GLU A 194 19.57 -18.63 -3.28
N LEU A 195 18.27 -18.41 -3.46
CA LEU A 195 17.41 -17.90 -2.40
C LEU A 195 16.92 -19.07 -1.55
N ASP A 196 17.16 -19.01 -0.25
CA ASP A 196 16.59 -19.97 0.68
C ASP A 196 15.08 -19.72 0.79
N ARG A 197 14.29 -20.73 0.42
CA ARG A 197 12.82 -20.64 0.44
C ARG A 197 12.28 -20.44 1.85
N ASP A 198 12.94 -21.03 2.85
CA ASP A 198 12.49 -20.97 4.23
C ASP A 198 12.74 -19.57 4.81
N GLU A 199 13.80 -18.87 4.38
CA GLU A 199 14.05 -17.49 4.81
C GLU A 199 13.06 -16.47 4.21
N ILE A 200 12.57 -16.71 2.99
CA ILE A 200 11.69 -15.78 2.26
C ILE A 200 10.19 -16.09 2.43
N THR A 201 9.84 -17.09 3.23
CA THR A 201 8.45 -17.50 3.48
C THR A 201 8.14 -17.27 4.96
N PRO A 202 6.99 -16.66 5.31
CA PRO A 202 6.63 -16.45 6.71
C PRO A 202 6.22 -17.77 7.37
N ASP A 203 6.41 -17.86 8.69
CA ASP A 203 5.89 -18.98 9.50
C ASP A 203 4.36 -19.04 9.50
N GLU A 204 3.72 -17.87 9.47
CA GLU A 204 2.26 -17.71 9.44
C GLU A 204 1.86 -16.80 8.27
N ILE A 205 0.94 -17.29 7.44
CA ILE A 205 0.40 -16.54 6.32
C ILE A 205 -0.77 -15.69 6.80
N VAL A 206 -0.70 -14.41 6.50
CA VAL A 206 -1.78 -13.45 6.73
C VAL A 206 -2.51 -13.19 5.42
N GLU A 207 -3.82 -13.45 5.41
CA GLU A 207 -4.67 -13.07 4.29
C GLU A 207 -4.97 -11.56 4.34
N LEU A 208 -4.37 -10.82 3.40
CA LEU A 208 -4.57 -9.38 3.27
C LEU A 208 -5.29 -9.06 1.96
N SER A 209 -6.62 -9.13 2.01
CA SER A 209 -7.53 -8.66 0.97
C SER A 209 -8.27 -7.42 1.46
N ARG A 210 -8.19 -6.30 0.71
CA ARG A 210 -8.88 -5.07 1.10
C ARG A 210 -10.38 -5.29 1.22
N TRP A 211 -10.99 -5.87 0.19
CA TRP A 211 -12.44 -6.04 0.13
C TRP A 211 -12.95 -7.04 1.15
N GLU A 212 -12.18 -8.08 1.45
CA GLU A 212 -12.56 -9.04 2.50
C GLU A 212 -12.52 -8.40 3.89
N ILE A 213 -11.45 -7.66 4.21
CA ILE A 213 -11.34 -6.92 5.47
C ILE A 213 -12.47 -5.88 5.57
N PHE A 214 -12.71 -5.12 4.50
CA PHE A 214 -13.77 -4.12 4.48
C PHE A 214 -15.14 -4.75 4.68
N ASN A 215 -15.45 -5.84 3.98
CA ASN A 215 -16.70 -6.58 4.15
C ASN A 215 -16.88 -7.10 5.58
N ARG A 216 -15.83 -7.68 6.18
CA ARG A 216 -15.87 -8.21 7.55
C ARG A 216 -16.12 -7.13 8.59
N VAL A 217 -15.45 -5.98 8.47
CA VAL A 217 -15.68 -4.81 9.34
C VAL A 217 -17.09 -4.24 9.13
N LYS A 218 -17.52 -4.06 7.88
CA LYS A 218 -18.90 -3.60 7.56
C LYS A 218 -19.95 -4.55 8.13
N THR A 219 -19.72 -5.86 8.08
CA THR A 219 -20.64 -6.89 8.58
C THR A 219 -20.80 -6.79 10.09
N ARG A 220 -19.71 -6.64 10.85
CA ARG A 220 -19.79 -6.41 12.31
C ARG A 220 -20.44 -5.07 12.64
N ALA A 221 -20.17 -4.03 11.86
CA ALA A 221 -20.81 -2.74 12.05
C ALA A 221 -22.35 -2.83 11.98
N VAL A 222 -22.94 -3.80 11.27
CA VAL A 222 -24.40 -4.01 11.24
C VAL A 222 -25.00 -4.22 12.63
N GLU A 223 -24.25 -4.78 13.58
CA GLU A 223 -24.71 -4.98 14.96
C GLU A 223 -25.06 -3.66 15.65
N GLY A 224 -24.36 -2.58 15.29
CA GLY A 224 -24.57 -1.24 15.80
C GLY A 224 -25.81 -0.52 15.26
N LEU A 225 -26.44 -1.01 14.19
CA LEU A 225 -27.64 -0.41 13.57
C LEU A 225 -28.92 -0.78 14.32
N GLU A 226 -29.94 0.07 14.40
CA GLU A 226 -31.28 -0.37 14.89
C GLU A 226 -32.26 -0.63 13.74
N GLU A 227 -32.12 0.09 12.62
CA GLU A 227 -32.99 0.01 11.45
C GLU A 227 -32.20 -0.42 10.21
N GLY A 228 -32.86 -1.04 9.23
CA GLY A 228 -32.24 -1.34 7.93
C GLY A 228 -31.23 -2.51 7.91
N ARG A 229 -30.97 -3.18 9.04
CA ARG A 229 -30.03 -4.32 9.15
C ARG A 229 -30.17 -5.35 8.03
N GLY A 230 -31.38 -5.80 7.75
CA GLY A 230 -31.63 -6.84 6.74
C GLY A 230 -31.27 -6.42 5.31
N VAL A 231 -31.43 -5.14 4.98
CA VAL A 231 -31.07 -4.60 3.66
C VAL A 231 -29.55 -4.54 3.53
N VAL A 232 -28.87 -3.99 4.54
CA VAL A 232 -27.41 -3.89 4.57
C VAL A 232 -26.76 -5.28 4.55
N LEU A 233 -27.21 -6.18 5.41
CA LEU A 233 -26.65 -7.54 5.49
C LEU A 233 -26.84 -8.31 4.18
N LYS A 234 -27.96 -8.12 3.47
CA LYS A 234 -28.15 -8.72 2.15
C LYS A 234 -27.08 -8.24 1.17
N LEU A 235 -26.84 -6.94 1.09
CA LEU A 235 -25.81 -6.36 0.21
C LEU A 235 -24.40 -6.85 0.59
N LEU A 236 -24.09 -6.92 1.89
CA LEU A 236 -22.78 -7.42 2.36
C LEU A 236 -22.58 -8.91 2.07
N ASN A 237 -23.63 -9.72 2.08
CA ASN A 237 -23.53 -11.12 1.65
C ASN A 237 -23.25 -11.21 0.15
N GLU A 238 -23.89 -10.38 -0.68
CA GLU A 238 -23.62 -10.31 -2.12
C GLU A 238 -22.19 -9.84 -2.41
N GLU A 239 -21.68 -8.85 -1.67
CA GLU A 239 -20.27 -8.42 -1.71
C GLU A 239 -19.33 -9.60 -1.37
N ALA A 240 -19.58 -10.29 -0.26
CA ALA A 240 -18.77 -11.42 0.19
C ALA A 240 -18.74 -12.55 -0.86
N ASP A 241 -19.86 -12.84 -1.51
CA ASP A 241 -19.94 -13.83 -2.58
C ASP A 241 -19.10 -13.45 -3.82
N ILE A 242 -18.99 -12.15 -4.14
CA ILE A 242 -18.11 -11.66 -5.20
C ILE A 242 -16.65 -11.79 -4.81
N VAL A 243 -16.28 -11.35 -3.60
CA VAL A 243 -14.88 -11.39 -3.12
C VAL A 243 -14.35 -12.83 -3.09
N LYS A 244 -15.17 -13.79 -2.65
CA LYS A 244 -14.82 -15.23 -2.64
C LYS A 244 -14.50 -15.82 -4.01
N GLN A 245 -14.97 -15.22 -5.10
CA GLN A 245 -14.68 -15.69 -6.46
C GLN A 245 -13.25 -15.37 -6.91
N ASN A 246 -12.54 -14.50 -6.18
CA ASN A 246 -11.16 -14.11 -6.46
C ASN A 246 -10.93 -13.67 -7.92
N LEU A 247 -11.85 -12.85 -8.44
CA LEU A 247 -11.84 -12.37 -9.84
C LEU A 247 -10.65 -11.43 -10.11
N PRO A 248 -10.25 -11.21 -11.38
CA PRO A 248 -9.31 -10.15 -11.73
C PRO A 248 -9.78 -8.78 -11.21
N ILE A 249 -8.86 -7.90 -10.81
CA ILE A 249 -9.18 -6.64 -10.11
C ILE A 249 -10.24 -5.82 -10.84
N ASP A 250 -10.15 -5.66 -12.16
CA ASP A 250 -11.11 -4.85 -12.91
C ASP A 250 -12.52 -5.45 -12.91
N GLU A 251 -12.62 -6.78 -13.03
CA GLU A 251 -13.89 -7.49 -13.00
C GLU A 251 -14.50 -7.48 -11.59
N GLU A 252 -13.68 -7.74 -10.57
CA GLU A 252 -14.06 -7.66 -9.16
C GLU A 252 -14.63 -6.27 -8.84
N ARG A 253 -13.91 -5.20 -9.17
CA ARG A 253 -14.36 -3.82 -8.97
C ARG A 253 -15.65 -3.50 -9.72
N ALA A 254 -15.79 -3.95 -10.97
CA ALA A 254 -17.00 -3.72 -11.76
C ALA A 254 -18.23 -4.40 -11.14
N ARG A 255 -18.07 -5.59 -10.56
CA ARG A 255 -19.15 -6.33 -9.89
C ARG A 255 -19.47 -5.80 -8.49
N LEU A 256 -18.46 -5.31 -7.78
CA LEU A 256 -18.64 -4.69 -6.46
C LEU A 256 -19.32 -3.31 -6.56
N MET A 257 -19.01 -2.54 -7.61
CA MET A 257 -19.45 -1.15 -7.73
C MET A 257 -20.96 -0.93 -7.47
N PRO A 258 -21.92 -1.68 -8.06
CA PRO A 258 -23.33 -1.48 -7.78
C PRO A 258 -23.71 -1.69 -6.31
N ILE A 259 -23.07 -2.66 -5.64
CA ILE A 259 -23.34 -3.00 -4.24
C ILE A 259 -22.77 -1.93 -3.33
N GLU A 260 -21.51 -1.56 -3.53
CA GLU A 260 -20.83 -0.53 -2.75
C GLU A 260 -21.52 0.83 -2.85
N VAL A 261 -21.98 1.20 -4.05
CA VAL A 261 -22.75 2.43 -4.26
C VAL A 261 -24.08 2.43 -3.50
N GLU A 262 -24.79 1.30 -3.45
CA GLU A 262 -26.04 1.20 -2.70
C GLU A 262 -25.80 1.17 -1.18
N LEU A 263 -24.74 0.52 -0.70
CA LEU A 263 -24.29 0.59 0.69
C LEU A 263 -23.96 2.02 1.09
N ALA A 264 -23.17 2.74 0.29
CA ALA A 264 -22.81 4.13 0.50
C ALA A 264 -24.04 5.05 0.55
N LYS A 265 -24.96 4.95 -0.42
CA LYS A 265 -26.22 5.72 -0.41
C LYS A 265 -27.07 5.44 0.82
N TRP A 266 -27.17 4.17 1.21
CA TRP A 266 -27.91 3.79 2.42
C TRP A 266 -27.26 4.41 3.66
N ALA A 267 -25.95 4.26 3.82
CA ALA A 267 -25.19 4.74 4.96
C ALA A 267 -25.24 6.26 5.08
N LYS A 268 -25.10 6.99 3.98
CA LYS A 268 -25.21 8.46 3.93
C LYS A 268 -26.59 8.96 4.36
N ARG A 269 -27.67 8.30 3.92
CA ARG A 269 -29.04 8.62 4.38
C ARG A 269 -29.23 8.32 5.86
N ALA A 270 -28.73 7.17 6.33
CA ALA A 270 -28.81 6.77 7.74
C ALA A 270 -28.07 7.77 8.62
N GLU A 271 -26.85 8.15 8.25
CA GLU A 271 -26.05 9.13 8.97
C GLU A 271 -26.76 10.48 9.09
N SER A 272 -27.31 11.00 7.98
CA SER A 272 -28.07 12.26 7.99
C SER A 272 -29.26 12.19 8.95
N ALA A 273 -30.06 11.11 8.89
CA ALA A 273 -31.20 10.94 9.77
C ALA A 273 -30.81 10.81 11.25
N LEU A 274 -29.70 10.15 11.55
CA LEU A 274 -29.16 10.02 12.91
C LEU A 274 -28.67 11.36 13.45
N ARG A 275 -27.99 12.18 12.63
CA ARG A 275 -27.58 13.54 12.99
C ARG A 275 -28.80 14.42 13.30
N ASP A 276 -29.85 14.35 12.51
CA ASP A 276 -31.10 15.08 12.78
C ASP A 276 -31.77 14.64 14.08
N ARG A 277 -31.82 13.33 14.35
CA ARG A 277 -32.30 12.77 15.62
C ARG A 277 -31.46 13.26 16.79
N LEU A 278 -30.13 13.25 16.69
CA LEU A 278 -29.21 13.78 17.71
C LEU A 278 -29.47 15.26 18.01
N ILE A 279 -29.63 16.10 16.99
CA ILE A 279 -29.93 17.53 17.16
C ILE A 279 -31.27 17.72 17.89
N LYS A 280 -32.30 16.96 17.50
CA LYS A 280 -33.61 17.02 18.15
C LYS A 280 -33.54 16.62 19.62
N GLU A 281 -32.85 15.53 19.94
CA GLU A 281 -32.66 15.05 21.31
C GLU A 281 -31.83 16.02 22.16
N ALA A 282 -30.79 16.63 21.59
CA ALA A 282 -29.98 17.62 22.26
C ALA A 282 -30.81 18.85 22.67
N ARG A 283 -31.70 19.31 21.78
CA ARG A 283 -32.58 20.48 21.98
C ARG A 283 -33.85 20.20 22.78
N ALA A 284 -34.16 18.93 23.06
CA ALA A 284 -35.30 18.56 23.91
C ALA A 284 -35.10 19.01 25.37
N GLU A 285 -36.15 18.89 26.20
CA GLU A 285 -36.09 19.24 27.62
C GLU A 285 -34.90 18.60 28.35
N ALA A 286 -34.35 19.32 29.33
CA ALA A 286 -33.17 18.89 30.05
C ALA A 286 -33.46 17.66 30.92
N ASN A 287 -32.91 16.51 30.50
CA ASN A 287 -32.89 15.28 31.27
C ASN A 287 -31.56 14.56 31.03
N VAL A 288 -30.57 14.85 31.89
CA VAL A 288 -29.18 14.43 31.69
C VAL A 288 -29.05 12.91 31.57
N ARG A 289 -29.71 12.14 32.45
CA ARG A 289 -29.63 10.69 32.45
C ARG A 289 -30.25 10.07 31.19
N ARG A 290 -31.43 10.52 30.79
CA ARG A 290 -32.09 10.05 29.54
C ARG A 290 -31.23 10.38 28.33
N LYS A 291 -30.74 11.63 28.23
CA LYS A 291 -29.94 12.08 27.10
C LYS A 291 -28.63 11.30 26.97
N GLY A 292 -27.98 10.95 28.08
CA GLY A 292 -26.79 10.08 28.07
C GLY A 292 -27.07 8.69 27.50
N LEU A 293 -28.17 8.05 27.92
CA LEU A 293 -28.57 6.72 27.42
C LEU A 293 -28.94 6.76 25.93
N VAL A 294 -29.69 7.77 25.51
CA VAL A 294 -30.09 7.96 24.11
C VAL A 294 -28.87 8.25 23.24
N TYR A 295 -27.94 9.09 23.72
CA TYR A 295 -26.70 9.37 23.01
C TYR A 295 -25.88 8.10 22.77
N GLY A 296 -25.71 7.22 23.77
CA GLY A 296 -24.98 5.97 23.58
C GLY A 296 -25.52 5.11 22.43
N LYS A 297 -26.85 4.94 22.35
CA LYS A 297 -27.49 4.21 21.25
C LYS A 297 -27.34 4.89 19.90
N LEU A 298 -27.53 6.21 19.85
CA LEU A 298 -27.38 6.98 18.61
C LEU A 298 -25.92 7.02 18.16
N ASN A 299 -24.96 7.01 19.09
CA ASN A 299 -23.54 7.00 18.82
C ASN A 299 -23.11 5.69 18.15
N SER A 300 -23.48 4.55 18.71
CA SER A 300 -23.21 3.23 18.09
C SER A 300 -23.74 3.17 16.65
N GLN A 301 -24.98 3.63 16.44
CA GLN A 301 -25.57 3.70 15.09
C GLN A 301 -24.80 4.64 14.15
N LEU A 302 -24.36 5.79 14.66
CA LEU A 302 -23.58 6.76 13.88
C LEU A 302 -22.22 6.20 13.49
N VAL A 303 -21.50 5.57 14.42
CA VAL A 303 -20.21 4.91 14.15
C VAL A 303 -20.39 3.83 13.10
N SER A 304 -21.41 2.98 13.25
CA SER A 304 -21.75 1.94 12.28
C SER A 304 -22.01 2.51 10.88
N SER A 305 -22.91 3.49 10.74
CA SER A 305 -23.21 4.08 9.43
C SER A 305 -21.98 4.76 8.81
N ARG A 306 -21.14 5.42 9.62
CA ARG A 306 -19.94 6.09 9.14
C ARG A 306 -18.88 5.12 8.65
N ILE A 307 -18.68 4.00 9.34
CA ILE A 307 -17.77 2.94 8.92
C ILE A 307 -18.26 2.29 7.62
N ILE A 308 -19.57 1.98 7.52
CA ILE A 308 -20.13 1.44 6.29
C ILE A 308 -19.93 2.42 5.13
N LEU A 309 -20.17 3.71 5.34
CA LEU A 309 -19.94 4.74 4.31
C LEU A 309 -18.47 4.81 3.89
N ALA A 310 -17.55 4.94 4.86
CA ALA A 310 -16.12 5.08 4.60
C ALA A 310 -15.53 3.89 3.85
N LEU A 311 -16.04 2.68 4.09
CA LEU A 311 -15.53 1.46 3.46
C LEU A 311 -16.24 1.10 2.15
N SER A 312 -17.32 1.81 1.79
CA SER A 312 -18.09 1.56 0.57
C SER A 312 -17.96 2.67 -0.49
N ASP A 313 -17.30 3.78 -0.16
CA ASP A 313 -17.15 4.91 -1.07
C ASP A 313 -15.73 5.48 -1.00
N GLU A 314 -15.00 5.33 -2.11
CA GLU A 314 -13.59 5.73 -2.21
C GLU A 314 -13.44 7.26 -2.14
N GLU A 315 -14.43 8.05 -2.59
CA GLU A 315 -14.38 9.51 -2.53
C GLU A 315 -14.75 10.03 -1.14
N GLU A 316 -15.77 9.45 -0.50
CA GLU A 316 -16.12 9.80 0.89
C GLU A 316 -14.95 9.45 1.83
N MET A 317 -14.31 8.29 1.67
CA MET A 317 -13.11 7.93 2.43
C MET A 317 -11.99 8.94 2.21
N ALA A 318 -11.73 9.33 0.95
CA ALA A 318 -10.69 10.31 0.62
C ALA A 318 -10.94 11.69 1.24
N GLN A 319 -12.20 12.06 1.51
CA GLN A 319 -12.58 13.36 2.04
C GLN A 319 -12.78 13.37 3.56
N MET A 320 -12.76 12.20 4.21
CA MET A 320 -13.00 12.08 5.65
C MET A 320 -11.83 12.61 6.47
N SER A 321 -12.00 13.78 7.10
CA SER A 321 -10.97 14.44 7.91
C SER A 321 -10.86 13.91 9.34
N ASP A 322 -11.88 13.18 9.82
CA ASP A 322 -11.98 12.61 11.16
C ASP A 322 -12.04 11.07 11.12
N PHE A 323 -11.38 10.47 10.13
CA PHE A 323 -11.30 9.01 9.98
C PHE A 323 -10.64 8.36 11.20
N ASP A 324 -9.59 8.97 11.76
CA ASP A 324 -8.92 8.46 12.97
C ASP A 324 -9.89 8.31 14.15
N PHE A 325 -10.77 9.31 14.37
CA PHE A 325 -11.80 9.25 15.39
C PHE A 325 -12.84 8.18 15.07
N THR A 326 -13.22 8.05 13.81
CA THR A 326 -14.19 7.04 13.35
C THR A 326 -13.64 5.63 13.55
N LEU A 327 -12.37 5.40 13.23
CA LEU A 327 -11.67 4.13 13.41
C LEU A 327 -11.53 3.77 14.89
N MET A 328 -11.11 4.72 15.74
CA MET A 328 -11.03 4.51 17.19
C MET A 328 -12.40 4.17 17.80
N ALA A 329 -13.46 4.84 17.36
CA ALA A 329 -14.81 4.53 17.79
C ALA A 329 -15.24 3.13 17.31
N ALA A 330 -14.91 2.74 16.08
CA ALA A 330 -15.20 1.40 15.56
C ALA A 330 -14.48 0.29 16.34
N ILE A 331 -13.23 0.51 16.73
CA ILE A 331 -12.48 -0.40 17.63
C ILE A 331 -13.19 -0.49 18.99
N SER A 332 -13.60 0.65 19.55
CA SER A 332 -14.31 0.68 20.85
C SER A 332 -15.65 -0.04 20.83
N GLU A 333 -16.34 -0.03 19.69
CA GLU A 333 -17.61 -0.74 19.49
C GLU A 333 -17.41 -2.22 19.10
N GLY A 334 -16.16 -2.66 18.89
CA GLY A 334 -15.84 -4.04 18.49
C GLY A 334 -16.06 -4.35 17.01
N PHE A 335 -16.17 -3.33 16.14
CA PHE A 335 -16.33 -3.55 14.70
C PHE A 335 -15.00 -3.85 14.00
N VAL A 336 -13.88 -3.48 14.63
CA VAL A 336 -12.50 -3.74 14.20
C VAL A 336 -11.81 -4.44 15.37
N GLU A 337 -11.30 -5.65 15.14
CA GLU A 337 -10.80 -6.52 16.22
C GLU A 337 -9.33 -6.94 16.00
N GLU A 338 -8.84 -6.88 14.76
CA GLU A 338 -7.50 -7.37 14.43
C GLU A 338 -6.56 -6.23 14.03
N ASP A 339 -5.28 -6.38 14.37
CA ASP A 339 -4.22 -5.43 14.03
C ASP A 339 -4.10 -5.16 12.52
N TRP A 340 -4.29 -6.19 11.69
CA TRP A 340 -4.25 -6.06 10.24
C TRP A 340 -5.46 -5.33 9.68
N GLU A 341 -6.62 -5.41 10.34
CA GLU A 341 -7.82 -4.66 9.95
C GLU A 341 -7.61 -3.17 10.18
N GLU A 342 -7.16 -2.77 11.39
CA GLU A 342 -6.80 -1.38 11.68
C GLU A 342 -5.81 -0.87 10.64
N LEU A 343 -4.74 -1.63 10.40
CA LEU A 343 -3.66 -1.23 9.53
C LEU A 343 -4.08 -1.10 8.06
N VAL A 344 -4.91 -2.01 7.53
CA VAL A 344 -5.43 -1.92 6.16
C VAL A 344 -6.38 -0.75 6.01
N MET A 345 -7.30 -0.54 6.96
CA MET A 345 -8.22 0.60 6.93
C MET A 345 -7.46 1.93 6.99
N HIS A 346 -6.56 2.06 7.95
CA HIS A 346 -5.82 3.29 8.21
C HIS A 346 -4.82 3.62 7.08
N SER A 347 -4.13 2.62 6.55
CA SER A 347 -3.23 2.80 5.40
C SER A 347 -3.98 3.09 4.10
N THR A 348 -5.17 2.51 3.91
CA THR A 348 -6.00 2.79 2.74
C THR A 348 -6.52 4.22 2.79
N TRP A 349 -7.07 4.67 3.92
CA TRP A 349 -7.53 6.04 4.09
C TRP A 349 -6.42 7.05 3.81
N ALA A 350 -5.25 6.87 4.43
CA ALA A 350 -4.12 7.79 4.32
C ALA A 350 -3.62 8.01 2.88
N VAL A 351 -3.88 7.07 1.97
CA VAL A 351 -3.46 7.14 0.56
C VAL A 351 -4.61 7.20 -0.44
N MET A 352 -5.86 7.13 0.02
CA MET A 352 -7.05 7.11 -0.84
C MET A 352 -7.14 8.33 -1.77
N PRO A 353 -6.86 9.58 -1.33
CA PRO A 353 -6.87 10.72 -2.24
C PRO A 353 -5.94 10.55 -3.45
N GLN A 354 -4.78 9.93 -3.25
CA GLN A 354 -3.85 9.64 -4.34
C GLN A 354 -4.31 8.44 -5.19
N MET A 355 -4.91 7.41 -4.59
CA MET A 355 -5.48 6.28 -5.32
C MET A 355 -6.59 6.73 -6.28
N VAL A 356 -7.53 7.54 -5.81
CA VAL A 356 -8.60 8.14 -6.64
C VAL A 356 -8.01 8.93 -7.81
N ARG A 357 -6.97 9.74 -7.58
CA ARG A 357 -6.26 10.47 -8.64
C ARG A 357 -5.63 9.53 -9.67
N ASP A 358 -4.97 8.46 -9.22
CA ASP A 358 -4.31 7.50 -10.10
C ASP A 358 -5.31 6.73 -10.97
N LEU A 359 -6.42 6.29 -10.38
CA LEU A 359 -7.51 5.61 -11.09
C LEU A 359 -8.06 6.50 -12.20
N ARG A 360 -8.42 7.75 -11.88
CA ARG A 360 -8.93 8.72 -12.86
C ARG A 360 -7.90 8.99 -13.97
N LYS A 361 -6.61 9.16 -13.62
CA LYS A 361 -5.53 9.36 -14.60
C LYS A 361 -5.39 8.19 -15.57
N ARG A 362 -5.72 6.97 -15.13
CA ARG A 362 -5.67 5.74 -15.94
C ARG A 362 -7.01 5.37 -16.57
N GLY A 363 -8.06 6.20 -16.42
CA GLY A 363 -9.40 5.92 -16.93
C GLY A 363 -10.08 4.74 -16.23
N LYS A 364 -9.65 4.37 -15.02
CA LYS A 364 -10.26 3.32 -14.21
C LYS A 364 -11.43 3.89 -13.41
N PRO A 365 -12.52 3.13 -13.23
CA PRO A 365 -13.69 3.60 -12.50
C PRO A 365 -13.39 3.69 -10.99
N VAL A 366 -13.82 4.81 -10.39
CA VAL A 366 -13.80 5.05 -8.94
C VAL A 366 -15.14 4.61 -8.37
N ILE A 367 -15.13 3.87 -7.26
CA ILE A 367 -16.35 3.44 -6.58
C ILE A 367 -16.82 4.59 -5.69
N THR A 368 -17.89 5.25 -6.10
CA THR A 368 -18.46 6.42 -5.41
C THR A 368 -19.94 6.56 -5.71
N CYS A 369 -20.71 7.04 -4.75
CA CYS A 369 -22.13 7.38 -4.90
C CYS A 369 -22.39 8.83 -5.33
N VAL A 370 -21.33 9.65 -5.46
CA VAL A 370 -21.38 11.10 -5.75
C VAL A 370 -21.35 11.40 -7.24
#